data_AF-A0A3B8WS39-F1
#
_entry.id   AF-A0A3B8WS39-F1
#
_cell.length_a   1.000
_cell.length_b   1.000
_cell.length_c   1.000
_cell.angle_alpha   90.00
_cell.angle_beta   90.00
_cell.angle_gamma   90.00
#
_symmetry.space_group_name_H-M   'P 1'
#
loop_
_entity.id
_entity.type
_entity.pdbx_description
1 polymer ?
#
loop_
_entity_poly.entity_id
_entity_poly.type
_entity_poly.pdbx_seq_one_letter_code
_entity_poly.pdbx_strand_id
1 'polypeptide(L)' 'GSRREVANAKEEGVKFLFNRQPIAIIGEDRVEGVKVVTTELGEPDENGRRRP' A
#
# COMPACT_ATOMS: atom_id res chain seq x y z
N GLY A 1 -1.93 -1.98 -12.64
CA GLY A 1 -0.82 -2.89 -12.96
C GLY A 1 -1.36 -4.27 -13.26
N SER A 2 -0.88 -4.91 -14.31
CA SER A 2 -1.21 -6.31 -14.63
C SER A 2 -0.54 -7.27 -13.65
N ARG A 3 -1.04 -8.50 -13.53
CA ARG A 3 -0.38 -9.56 -12.73
C ARG A 3 1.07 -9.78 -13.15
N ARG A 4 1.35 -9.64 -14.46
CA ARG A 4 2.69 -9.76 -15.03
C ARG A 4 3.62 -8.65 -14.54
N GLU A 5 3.14 -7.41 -14.51
CA GLU A 5 3.94 -6.28 -14.00
C GLU A 5 4.27 -6.43 -12.50
N VAL A 6 3.32 -6.94 -11.70
CA VAL A 6 3.58 -7.21 -10.27
C VAL A 6 4.62 -8.31 -10.09
N ALA A 7 4.62 -9.35 -10.95
CA ALA A 7 5.62 -10.40 -10.91
C ALA A 7 7.02 -9.86 -11.25
N ASN A 8 7.14 -9.13 -12.37
CA ASN A 8 8.40 -8.52 -12.79
C ASN A 8 8.97 -7.59 -11.71
N ALA A 9 8.14 -6.72 -11.12
CA ALA A 9 8.58 -5.82 -10.06
C ALA A 9 9.09 -6.57 -8.82
N LYS A 10 8.48 -7.71 -8.47
CA LYS A 10 8.97 -8.57 -7.39
C LYS A 10 10.32 -9.20 -7.73
N GLU A 11 10.51 -9.65 -8.98
CA GLU A 11 11.79 -10.20 -9.47
C GLU A 11 12.91 -9.15 -9.47
N GLU A 12 12.58 -7.91 -9.77
CA GLU A 12 13.49 -6.75 -9.70
C GLU A 12 13.80 -6.31 -8.25
N GLY A 13 13.18 -6.94 -7.24
CA GLY A 13 13.45 -6.69 -5.82
C GLY A 13 12.61 -5.58 -5.19
N VAL A 14 11.51 -5.16 -5.83
CA VAL A 14 10.59 -4.16 -5.25
C VAL A 14 9.93 -4.72 -3.98
N LYS A 15 9.99 -3.93 -2.90
CA LYS A 15 9.33 -4.23 -1.63
C LYS A 15 7.91 -3.66 -1.62
N PHE A 16 6.92 -4.53 -1.69
CA PHE A 16 5.52 -4.15 -1.56
C PHE A 16 5.11 -4.12 -0.09
N LEU A 17 4.70 -2.94 0.40
CA LEU A 17 4.08 -2.78 1.71
C LEU A 17 2.57 -2.63 1.53
N PHE A 18 1.86 -3.76 1.62
CA PHE A 18 0.40 -3.76 1.56
C PHE A 18 -0.20 -3.27 2.88
N ASN A 19 -1.46 -2.82 2.82
CA ASN A 19 -2.21 -2.35 3.99
C ASN A 19 -1.46 -1.28 4.78
N ARG A 20 -0.94 -0.28 4.06
CA ARG A 20 -0.31 0.91 4.61
C ARG A 20 -1.08 2.13 4.14
N GLN A 21 -1.76 2.80 5.06
CA GLN A 21 -2.45 4.05 4.77
C GLN A 21 -1.56 5.22 5.19
N PRO A 22 -1.23 6.15 4.28
CA PRO A 22 -0.49 7.36 4.64
C PRO A 22 -1.37 8.29 5.48
N ILE A 23 -0.80 8.82 6.56
CA ILE A 23 -1.48 9.76 7.46
C ILE A 23 -0.79 11.11 7.55
N ALA A 24 0.49 11.19 7.18
CA ALA A 24 1.21 12.46 7.08
C ALA A 24 2.43 12.32 6.16
N ILE A 25 2.81 13.44 5.53
CA ILE A 25 4.12 13.62 4.92
C ILE A 25 5.01 14.31 5.96
N ILE A 26 6.25 13.85 6.11
CA ILE A 26 7.20 14.34 7.09
C ILE A 26 8.32 15.11 6.37
N GLY A 27 8.68 16.25 6.92
CA GLY A 27 9.72 17.16 6.41
C GLY A 27 9.23 18.61 6.35
N GLU A 28 10.15 19.56 6.34
CA GLU A 28 9.84 21.00 6.33
C GLU A 28 9.95 21.57 4.91
N ASP A 29 11.17 21.72 4.40
CA ASP A 29 11.43 22.25 3.04
C ASP A 29 11.43 21.17 1.95
N ARG A 30 11.51 19.89 2.34
CA ARG A 30 11.48 18.74 1.43
C ARG A 30 10.89 17.51 2.10
N VAL A 31 10.42 16.55 1.30
CA VAL A 31 9.91 15.27 1.80
C VAL A 31 11.06 14.42 2.33
N GLU A 32 10.96 14.04 3.60
CA GLU A 32 11.91 13.16 4.29
C GLU A 32 11.28 11.80 4.63
N GLY A 33 9.95 11.73 4.70
CA GLY A 33 9.25 10.48 4.92
C GLY A 33 7.74 10.57 4.77
N VAL A 34 7.11 9.40 4.86
CA VAL A 34 5.65 9.27 4.92
C VAL A 34 5.31 8.48 6.18
N LYS A 35 4.54 9.10 7.08
CA LYS A 35 4.00 8.41 8.25
C LYS A 35 2.81 7.56 7.78
N VAL A 36 2.84 6.28 8.10
CA VAL A 36 1.80 5.32 7.73
C VAL A 36 1.24 4.61 8.95
N VAL A 37 0.00 4.15 8.82
CA VAL A 37 -0.62 3.18 9.75
C VAL A 37 -0.84 1.85 9.03
N THR A 38 -0.80 0.76 9.79
CA THR A 38 -1.19 -0.57 9.30
C THR A 38 -2.71 -0.66 9.31
N THR A 39 -3.30 -1.09 8.20
CA THR A 39 -4.74 -1.37 8.11
C THR A 39 -5.00 -2.87 7.97
N GLU A 40 -6.25 -3.27 8.14
CA GLU A 40 -6.70 -4.63 7.84
C GLU A 40 -7.94 -4.54 6.95
N LEU A 41 -8.16 -5.56 6.13
CA LEU A 41 -9.35 -5.62 5.32
C LEU A 41 -10.55 -5.95 6.21
N GLY A 42 -11.61 -5.17 6.14
CA GLY A 42 -12.88 -5.48 6.80
C GLY A 42 -13.58 -6.69 6.18
N GLU A 43 -14.76 -6.99 6.72
CA GLU A 43 -15.61 -8.06 6.22
C GLU A 43 -15.97 -7.85 4.73
N PRO A 44 -16.14 -8.95 3.97
CA PRO A 44 -16.60 -8.85 2.59
C PRO A 44 -18.02 -8.26 2.55
N ASP A 45 -18.24 -7.34 1.62
CA ASP A 45 -19.59 -6.89 1.27
C ASP A 45 -20.37 -7.99 0.51
N GLU A 46 -21.62 -7.71 0.14
CA GLU A 46 -22.52 -8.64 -0.57
C GLU A 46 -21.94 -9.14 -1.92
N ASN A 47 -20.96 -8.44 -2.48
CA ASN A 47 -20.26 -8.80 -3.71
C ASN A 47 -18.87 -9.42 -3.45
N GLY A 48 -18.56 -9.75 -2.20
CA GLY A 48 -17.29 -10.35 -1.78
C GLY A 48 -16.13 -9.35 -1.68
N ARG A 49 -16.36 -8.04 -1.86
CA ARG A 49 -15.30 -7.03 -1.80
C ARG A 49 -15.04 -6.64 -0.36
N ARG A 50 -13.78 -6.69 0.04
CA ARG A 50 -13.34 -6.20 1.36
C ARG A 50 -12.83 -4.77 1.24
N ARG A 51 -13.27 -3.88 2.14
CA ARG A 51 -12.81 -2.49 2.22
C ARG A 51 -11.83 -2.35 3.41
N PRO A 52 -10.70 -1.65 3.23
CA PRO A 52 -9.77 -1.35 4.31
C PRO A 52 -10.29 -0.24 5.25
#